data_AF-A0A973GY99-F1
#
_entry.id   AF-A0A973GY99-F1
#
_cell.length_a   1.000
_cell.length_b   1.000
_cell.length_c   1.000
_cell.angle_alpha   90.00
_cell.angle_beta   90.00
_cell.angle_gamma   90.00
#
_symmetry.space_group_name_H-M   'P 1'
#
loop_
_entity.id
_entity.type
_entity.pdbx_description
1 polymer ?
#
loop_
_entity_poly.entity_id
_entity_poly.type
_entity_poly.pdbx_seq_one_letter_code
_entity_poly.pdbx_strand_id
1 'polypeptide(L)'
;MIEIFQVEPTCEKQEEIREFLMSYWINDVWNVDDAFFDELRPEKWPARIKKIDFSSFPTSIKIEAKFMLVTRLQNSEIRLTTVISGYASPMKKLGDFLSIYYPKLLSIVDIPYDKALIQWRTHLIELGMKLNEDGKFAKGQFYTVFNKLYSFFVNFYDTRDETEKDIWDLRRIPGARITEDKSCHTLNFTQIPIPFLDLAKRYLKFRTTTISYSPASRDVMALRLFLVFLNKRYPAWKDLRYLTRNDMEDYLSWYRGYTEGWIDHHNKYLAHLGMFLDYIQKAQYSEAPKLPSVLLLFREDMPKLPRRTKNDIRYIPEGVIQQLEDHLEHLNPSEYIPIVILLRASGWRISDILNLKYNTCLDRTNQ
;
A
#
# COMPACT_ATOMS: atom_id res chain seq x y z
N MET A 1 -6.38 -10.54 28.65
CA MET A 1 -5.23 -10.58 27.74
C MET A 1 -5.78 -10.96 26.40
N ILE A 2 -5.69 -10.09 25.40
CA ILE A 2 -6.09 -10.42 24.03
C ILE A 2 -4.79 -10.77 23.32
N GLU A 3 -4.65 -12.03 22.92
CA GLU A 3 -3.52 -12.48 22.10
C GLU A 3 -3.55 -11.72 20.78
N ILE A 4 -2.50 -10.93 20.53
CA ILE A 4 -2.23 -10.43 19.18
C ILE A 4 -1.89 -11.67 18.37
N PHE A 5 -2.67 -11.94 17.32
CA PHE A 5 -2.42 -13.08 16.44
C PHE A 5 -0.96 -13.04 15.94
N GLN A 6 -0.19 -14.06 16.32
CA GLN A 6 1.15 -14.27 15.81
C GLN A 6 1.09 -15.33 14.73
N VAL A 7 1.68 -15.00 13.58
CA VAL A 7 1.78 -15.93 12.45
C VAL A 7 2.92 -16.88 12.72
N GLU A 8 2.67 -18.18 12.53
CA GLU A 8 3.68 -19.22 12.66
C GLU A 8 3.94 -19.90 11.31
N PRO A 9 5.20 -20.27 10.99
CA PRO A 9 5.50 -21.03 9.80
C PRO A 9 4.81 -22.40 9.82
N THR A 10 4.10 -22.76 8.76
CA THR A 10 3.52 -24.10 8.62
C THR A 10 4.42 -25.02 7.79
N CYS A 11 4.42 -26.32 8.09
CA CYS A 11 5.21 -27.31 7.34
C CYS A 11 4.87 -27.28 5.83
N GLU A 12 3.58 -27.18 5.49
CA GLU A 12 3.11 -27.11 4.10
C GLU A 12 3.70 -25.90 3.37
N LYS A 13 3.68 -24.71 3.98
CA LYS A 13 4.24 -23.49 3.40
C LYS A 13 5.76 -23.54 3.30
N GLN A 14 6.43 -24.20 4.25
CA GLN A 14 7.87 -24.41 4.19
C GLN A 14 8.28 -25.38 3.07
N GLU A 15 7.49 -26.42 2.81
CA GLU A 15 7.70 -27.27 1.64
C GLU A 15 7.41 -26.53 0.33
N GLU A 16 6.33 -25.72 0.26
CA GLU A 16 6.04 -24.86 -0.90
C GLU A 16 7.25 -23.99 -1.27
N ILE A 17 7.91 -23.39 -0.27
CA ILE A 17 9.12 -22.59 -0.48
C ILE A 17 10.26 -23.44 -1.07
N ARG A 18 10.48 -24.67 -0.54
CA ARG A 18 11.56 -25.56 -0.98
C ARG A 18 11.34 -26.07 -2.40
N GLU A 19 10.12 -26.49 -2.72
CA GLU A 19 9.74 -26.97 -4.05
C GLU A 19 9.78 -25.85 -5.10
N PHE A 20 9.56 -24.60 -4.70
CA PHE A 20 9.57 -23.46 -5.62
C PHE A 20 10.99 -23.00 -5.99
N LEU A 21 11.96 -23.18 -5.09
CA LEU A 21 13.36 -22.78 -5.30
C LEU A 21 14.18 -23.87 -6.01
N MET A 22 13.69 -24.32 -7.16
CA MET A 22 14.34 -25.32 -8.00
C MET A 22 15.15 -24.67 -9.14
N SER A 23 15.98 -25.48 -9.81
CA SER A 23 16.83 -25.05 -10.93
C SER A 23 17.77 -23.89 -10.54
N TYR A 24 17.88 -22.84 -11.35
CA TYR A 24 18.79 -21.71 -11.15
C TYR A 24 18.58 -20.99 -9.80
N TRP A 25 17.36 -21.00 -9.26
CA TRP A 25 17.03 -20.30 -8.02
C TRP A 25 17.68 -20.90 -6.76
N ILE A 26 18.21 -22.12 -6.85
CA ILE A 26 18.95 -22.75 -5.75
C ILE A 26 20.24 -21.99 -5.44
N ASN A 27 20.85 -21.37 -6.45
CA ASN A 27 22.10 -20.65 -6.35
C ASN A 27 21.98 -19.47 -5.36
N ASP A 28 23.03 -19.24 -4.58
CA ASP A 28 23.08 -18.12 -3.64
C ASP A 28 23.49 -16.79 -4.30
N VAL A 29 24.06 -16.85 -5.50
CA VAL A 29 24.42 -15.69 -6.30
C VAL A 29 23.69 -15.76 -7.63
N TRP A 30 22.85 -14.77 -7.91
CA TRP A 30 22.15 -14.67 -9.19
C TRP A 30 22.83 -13.60 -10.04
N ASN A 31 23.21 -13.98 -11.26
CA ASN A 31 23.85 -13.09 -12.22
C ASN A 31 22.94 -12.89 -13.43
N VAL A 32 22.57 -11.64 -13.72
CA VAL A 32 21.62 -11.35 -14.81
C VAL A 32 22.19 -11.56 -16.20
N ASP A 33 23.51 -11.71 -16.34
CA ASP A 33 24.15 -12.08 -17.60
C ASP A 33 23.96 -13.59 -17.92
N ASP A 34 23.40 -14.37 -17.00
CA ASP A 34 23.06 -15.77 -17.25
C ASP A 34 21.87 -15.89 -18.23
N ALA A 35 21.92 -16.87 -19.13
CA ALA A 35 20.89 -17.13 -20.13
C ALA A 35 19.52 -17.41 -19.50
N PHE A 36 19.49 -17.91 -18.26
CA PHE A 36 18.26 -18.10 -17.48
C PHE A 36 17.41 -16.83 -17.38
N PHE A 37 18.02 -15.64 -17.41
CA PHE A 37 17.32 -14.37 -17.28
C PHE A 37 16.98 -13.70 -18.63
N ASP A 38 17.26 -14.32 -19.77
CA ASP A 38 17.15 -13.67 -21.09
C ASP A 38 15.74 -13.12 -21.35
N GLU A 39 14.68 -13.87 -21.00
CA GLU A 39 13.28 -13.43 -21.15
C GLU A 39 12.88 -12.27 -20.21
N LEU A 40 13.56 -12.15 -19.07
CA LEU A 40 13.29 -11.14 -18.04
C LEU A 40 14.20 -9.92 -18.17
N ARG A 41 15.22 -9.98 -19.04
CA ARG A 41 16.23 -8.94 -19.21
C ARG A 41 15.68 -7.84 -20.12
N PRO A 42 15.76 -6.55 -19.73
CA PRO A 42 15.45 -5.47 -20.65
C PRO A 42 16.48 -5.39 -21.78
N GLU A 43 16.09 -4.87 -22.93
CA GLU A 43 16.99 -4.64 -24.08
C GLU A 43 18.24 -3.82 -23.72
N LYS A 44 18.07 -2.83 -22.83
CA LYS A 44 19.16 -2.02 -22.29
C LYS A 44 19.20 -2.13 -20.77
N TRP A 45 20.32 -2.61 -20.25
CA TRP A 45 20.51 -2.76 -18.82
C TRP A 45 20.89 -1.41 -18.17
N PRO A 46 20.06 -0.86 -17.26
CA PRO A 46 20.28 0.50 -16.75
C PRO A 46 21.25 0.60 -15.57
N ALA A 47 21.58 -0.53 -14.91
CA ALA A 47 22.30 -0.53 -13.64
C ALA A 47 23.75 -1.00 -13.79
N ARG A 48 24.67 -0.41 -13.02
CA ARG A 48 26.07 -0.90 -12.97
C ARG A 48 26.19 -2.29 -12.33
N ILE A 49 25.29 -2.59 -11.39
CA ILE A 49 25.26 -3.88 -10.70
C ILE A 49 24.48 -4.86 -11.56
N LYS A 50 24.98 -6.09 -11.63
CA LYS A 50 24.41 -7.21 -12.40
C LYS A 50 24.18 -8.47 -11.56
N LYS A 51 24.51 -8.42 -10.28
CA LYS A 51 24.46 -9.58 -9.39
C LYS A 51 23.76 -9.25 -8.08
N ILE A 52 23.06 -10.22 -7.53
CA ILE A 52 22.56 -10.23 -6.16
C ILE A 52 23.12 -11.48 -5.46
N ASP A 53 23.56 -11.30 -4.22
CA ASP A 53 24.27 -12.30 -3.43
C ASP A 53 23.57 -12.44 -2.07
N PHE A 54 23.11 -13.65 -1.77
CA PHE A 54 22.40 -14.01 -0.55
C PHE A 54 23.28 -14.77 0.45
N SER A 55 24.56 -14.98 0.15
CA SER A 55 25.45 -15.82 0.98
C SER A 55 25.62 -15.31 2.41
N SER A 56 25.40 -14.01 2.67
CA SER A 56 25.49 -13.44 4.02
C SER A 56 24.32 -13.77 4.94
N PHE A 57 23.20 -14.27 4.41
CA PHE A 57 22.05 -14.63 5.23
C PHE A 57 22.26 -15.92 6.03
N PRO A 58 21.65 -16.03 7.23
CA PRO A 58 21.42 -17.33 7.89
C PRO A 58 20.71 -18.30 6.94
N THR A 59 21.04 -19.59 6.99
CA THR A 59 20.60 -20.61 6.01
C THR A 59 19.09 -20.65 5.79
N SER A 60 18.30 -20.63 6.86
CA SER A 60 16.84 -20.58 6.86
C SER A 60 16.29 -19.32 6.18
N ILE A 61 16.72 -18.15 6.64
CA ILE A 61 16.22 -16.85 6.15
C ILE A 61 16.68 -16.59 4.71
N LYS A 62 17.80 -17.18 4.30
CA LYS A 62 18.28 -17.11 2.92
C LYS A 62 17.25 -17.67 1.95
N ILE A 63 16.67 -18.82 2.27
CA ILE A 63 15.66 -19.49 1.45
C ILE A 63 14.43 -18.58 1.35
N GLU A 64 13.97 -18.03 2.47
CA GLU A 64 12.87 -17.06 2.51
C GLU A 64 13.14 -15.80 1.66
N ALA A 65 14.32 -15.19 1.80
CA ALA A 65 14.70 -14.01 1.04
C ALA A 65 14.72 -14.27 -0.48
N LYS A 66 15.24 -15.44 -0.90
CA LYS A 66 15.20 -15.88 -2.30
C LYS A 66 13.75 -16.05 -2.75
N PHE A 67 12.94 -16.80 -2.00
CA PHE A 67 11.54 -17.07 -2.35
C PHE A 67 10.72 -15.80 -2.55
N MET A 68 10.80 -14.82 -1.62
CA MET A 68 10.09 -13.54 -1.77
C MET A 68 10.41 -12.86 -3.11
N LEU A 69 11.68 -12.84 -3.54
CA LEU A 69 12.06 -12.17 -4.78
C LEU A 69 11.61 -12.93 -6.02
N VAL A 70 11.73 -14.28 -6.02
CA VAL A 70 11.28 -15.10 -7.16
C VAL A 70 9.77 -15.01 -7.34
N THR A 71 8.99 -15.18 -6.27
CA THR A 71 7.52 -15.12 -6.34
C THR A 71 7.04 -13.79 -6.90
N ARG A 72 7.63 -12.68 -6.44
CA ARG A 72 7.25 -11.33 -6.91
C ARG A 72 7.69 -11.06 -8.34
N LEU A 73 8.80 -11.64 -8.77
CA LEU A 73 9.28 -11.54 -10.15
C LEU A 73 8.38 -12.33 -11.11
N GLN A 74 8.03 -13.58 -10.76
CA GLN A 74 7.14 -14.42 -11.57
C GLN A 74 5.72 -13.86 -11.67
N ASN A 75 5.21 -13.27 -10.58
CA ASN A 75 3.92 -12.59 -10.57
C ASN A 75 3.94 -11.20 -11.24
N SER A 76 5.06 -10.81 -11.87
CA SER A 76 5.25 -9.51 -12.52
C SER A 76 5.02 -8.30 -11.60
N GLU A 77 5.12 -8.48 -10.27
CA GLU A 77 5.00 -7.37 -9.30
C GLU A 77 6.25 -6.50 -9.27
N ILE A 78 7.40 -7.08 -9.60
CA ILE A 78 8.68 -6.39 -9.72
C ILE A 78 9.41 -6.84 -10.97
N ARG A 79 10.20 -5.95 -11.55
CA ARG A 79 11.07 -6.27 -12.69
C ARG A 79 12.43 -6.80 -12.22
N LEU A 80 13.13 -7.55 -13.06
CA LEU A 80 14.49 -8.03 -12.78
C LEU A 80 15.44 -6.86 -12.46
N THR A 81 15.29 -5.73 -13.15
CA THR A 81 16.05 -4.51 -12.84
C THR A 81 15.82 -4.01 -11.42
N THR A 82 14.59 -4.14 -10.90
CA THR A 82 14.25 -3.76 -9.52
C THR A 82 14.90 -4.71 -8.51
N VAL A 83 14.92 -6.02 -8.80
CA VAL A 83 15.62 -7.02 -7.96
C VAL A 83 17.09 -6.65 -7.82
N ILE A 84 17.79 -6.37 -8.92
CA ILE A 84 19.22 -6.08 -8.85
C ILE A 84 19.51 -4.67 -8.32
N SER A 85 18.96 -3.64 -8.95
CA SER A 85 19.30 -2.25 -8.60
C SER A 85 18.74 -1.83 -7.24
N GLY A 86 17.58 -2.37 -6.86
CA GLY A 86 16.86 -1.99 -5.64
C GLY A 86 17.08 -2.92 -4.46
N TYR A 87 17.34 -4.22 -4.67
CA TYR A 87 17.49 -5.18 -3.56
C TYR A 87 18.90 -5.70 -3.35
N ALA A 88 19.81 -5.68 -4.35
CA ALA A 88 21.12 -6.33 -4.17
C ALA A 88 21.93 -5.80 -2.98
N SER A 89 22.09 -4.46 -2.88
CA SER A 89 22.84 -3.86 -1.76
C SER A 89 22.07 -3.86 -0.44
N PRO A 90 20.76 -3.56 -0.40
CA PRO A 90 19.97 -3.68 0.83
C PRO A 90 19.90 -5.11 1.38
N MET A 91 19.70 -6.11 0.54
CA MET A 91 19.63 -7.52 0.96
C MET A 91 20.94 -7.99 1.54
N LYS A 92 22.08 -7.69 0.90
CA LYS A 92 23.39 -8.06 1.44
C LYS A 92 23.58 -7.57 2.89
N LYS A 93 23.28 -6.28 3.14
CA LYS A 93 23.38 -5.68 4.48
C LYS A 93 22.37 -6.27 5.46
N LEU A 94 21.17 -6.59 4.98
CA LEU A 94 20.17 -7.27 5.82
C LEU A 94 20.66 -8.67 6.22
N GLY A 95 21.25 -9.42 5.31
CA GLY A 95 21.87 -10.72 5.61
C GLY A 95 23.02 -10.60 6.62
N ASP A 96 23.89 -9.61 6.44
CA ASP A 96 24.99 -9.30 7.40
C ASP A 96 24.43 -9.00 8.80
N PHE A 97 23.39 -8.15 8.88
CA PHE A 97 22.70 -7.87 10.13
C PHE A 97 22.09 -9.12 10.77
N LEU A 98 21.34 -9.92 10.00
CA LEU A 98 20.66 -11.10 10.53
C LEU A 98 21.66 -12.18 10.96
N SER A 99 22.79 -12.33 10.26
CA SER A 99 23.84 -13.28 10.67
C SER A 99 24.56 -12.86 11.94
N ILE A 100 24.73 -11.56 12.19
CA ILE A 100 25.35 -11.05 13.43
C ILE A 100 24.38 -11.15 14.61
N TYR A 101 23.15 -10.67 14.47
CA TYR A 101 22.22 -10.49 15.59
C TYR A 101 21.25 -11.65 15.79
N TYR A 102 20.94 -12.41 14.74
CA TYR A 102 19.92 -13.46 14.72
C TYR A 102 20.36 -14.76 13.98
N PRO A 103 21.55 -15.32 14.26
CA PRO A 103 22.12 -16.43 13.47
C PRO A 103 21.32 -17.74 13.51
N LYS A 104 20.51 -17.95 14.54
CA LYS A 104 19.73 -19.18 14.78
C LYS A 104 18.24 -19.05 14.43
N LEU A 105 17.85 -17.95 13.79
CA LEU A 105 16.45 -17.68 13.43
C LEU A 105 15.98 -18.71 12.39
N LEU A 106 14.83 -19.35 12.61
CA LEU A 106 14.30 -20.38 11.70
C LEU A 106 13.37 -19.80 10.63
N SER A 107 12.63 -18.74 10.94
CA SER A 107 11.86 -17.95 9.99
C SER A 107 11.91 -16.46 10.33
N ILE A 108 11.79 -15.60 9.33
CA ILE A 108 11.77 -14.16 9.55
C ILE A 108 10.58 -13.72 10.42
N VAL A 109 9.48 -14.48 10.45
CA VAL A 109 8.31 -14.14 11.28
C VAL A 109 8.55 -14.38 12.77
N ASP A 110 9.51 -15.25 13.13
CA ASP A 110 9.89 -15.54 14.51
C ASP A 110 10.72 -14.41 15.14
N ILE A 111 11.13 -13.42 14.34
CA ILE A 111 11.97 -12.32 14.82
C ILE A 111 11.16 -11.43 15.77
N PRO A 112 11.72 -10.96 16.89
CA PRO A 112 11.07 -9.94 17.72
C PRO A 112 11.04 -8.60 16.98
N TYR A 113 10.03 -8.40 16.13
CA TYR A 113 10.00 -7.38 15.07
C TYR A 113 10.33 -5.97 15.56
N ASP A 114 9.67 -5.49 16.61
CA ASP A 114 9.89 -4.11 17.11
C ASP A 114 11.33 -3.90 17.59
N LYS A 115 11.87 -4.89 18.31
CA LYS A 115 13.27 -4.88 18.78
C LYS A 115 14.24 -4.93 17.60
N ALA A 116 13.99 -5.83 16.65
CA ALA A 116 14.81 -6.01 15.47
C ALA A 116 14.82 -4.76 14.58
N LEU A 117 13.68 -4.07 14.47
CA LEU A 117 13.54 -2.84 13.68
C LEU A 117 14.40 -1.71 14.26
N ILE A 118 14.44 -1.58 15.59
CA ILE A 118 15.31 -0.61 16.28
C ILE A 118 16.78 -0.98 16.05
N GLN A 119 17.16 -2.25 16.24
CA GLN A 119 18.53 -2.71 16.02
C GLN A 119 18.97 -2.54 14.56
N TRP A 120 18.10 -2.83 13.60
CA TRP A 120 18.34 -2.63 12.18
C TRP A 120 18.61 -1.16 11.86
N ARG A 121 17.79 -0.25 12.42
CA ARG A 121 18.01 1.19 12.28
C ARG A 121 19.37 1.61 12.82
N THR A 122 19.75 1.15 14.02
CA THR A 122 21.05 1.45 14.63
C THR A 122 22.19 0.91 13.78
N HIS A 123 22.10 -0.34 13.33
CA HIS A 123 23.12 -0.98 12.51
C HIS A 123 23.35 -0.25 11.18
N LEU A 124 22.27 0.22 10.52
CA LEU A 124 22.40 1.04 9.30
C LEU A 124 23.15 2.35 9.56
N ILE A 125 22.95 2.99 10.71
CA ILE A 125 23.65 4.22 11.10
C ILE A 125 25.14 3.93 11.33
N GLU A 126 25.47 2.83 12.03
CA GLU A 126 26.85 2.38 12.26
C GLU A 126 27.59 2.09 10.95
N LEU A 127 26.89 1.56 9.93
CA LEU A 127 27.42 1.38 8.58
C LEU A 127 27.57 2.68 7.76
N GLY A 128 27.27 3.84 8.36
CA GLY A 128 27.44 5.16 7.75
C GLY A 128 26.31 5.59 6.81
N MET A 129 25.12 4.98 6.92
CA MET A 129 23.98 5.36 6.08
C MET A 129 23.41 6.72 6.51
N LYS A 130 23.41 7.69 5.60
CA LYS A 130 22.96 9.06 5.87
C LYS A 130 21.45 9.15 6.07
N LEU A 131 21.07 9.98 7.05
CA LEU A 131 19.71 10.46 7.26
C LEU A 131 19.54 11.82 6.54
N ASN A 132 18.34 12.07 6.04
CA ASN A 132 17.90 13.38 5.56
C ASN A 132 17.44 14.24 6.75
N GLU A 133 17.12 15.52 6.47
CA GLU A 133 16.66 16.50 7.46
C GLU A 133 15.43 16.02 8.27
N ASP A 134 14.55 15.22 7.66
CA ASP A 134 13.37 14.62 8.31
C ASP A 134 13.70 13.40 9.21
N GLY A 135 14.97 13.08 9.45
CA GLY A 135 15.39 11.91 10.23
C GLY A 135 15.11 10.56 9.57
N LYS A 136 14.87 10.54 8.25
CA LYS A 136 14.66 9.35 7.40
C LYS A 136 15.93 9.02 6.62
N PHE A 137 16.20 7.75 6.34
CA PHE A 137 17.35 7.37 5.51
C PHE A 137 17.23 7.92 4.08
N ALA A 138 18.30 8.55 3.60
CA ALA A 138 18.38 9.12 2.25
C ALA A 138 18.05 8.10 1.16
N LYS A 139 18.46 6.85 1.38
CA LYS A 139 18.08 5.69 0.56
C LYS A 139 17.10 4.81 1.33
N GLY A 140 15.81 5.14 1.24
CA GLY A 140 14.74 4.44 1.97
C GLY A 140 14.65 2.92 1.70
N GLN A 141 15.22 2.43 0.59
CA GLN A 141 15.27 1.00 0.24
C GLN A 141 16.02 0.16 1.31
N PHE A 142 17.05 0.72 1.96
CA PHE A 142 17.78 0.02 3.02
C PHE A 142 16.93 -0.19 4.26
N TYR A 143 16.15 0.81 4.67
CA TYR A 143 15.27 0.64 5.81
C TYR A 143 14.09 -0.28 5.48
N THR A 144 13.49 -0.10 4.31
CA THR A 144 12.24 -0.78 3.93
C THR A 144 12.43 -2.25 3.54
N VAL A 145 13.63 -2.71 3.19
CA VAL A 145 13.85 -4.13 2.80
C VAL A 145 13.48 -5.11 3.91
N PHE A 146 13.83 -4.79 5.16
CA PHE A 146 13.47 -5.61 6.33
C PHE A 146 11.95 -5.72 6.47
N ASN A 147 11.24 -4.59 6.47
CA ASN A 147 9.79 -4.56 6.59
C ASN A 147 9.10 -5.30 5.43
N LYS A 148 9.63 -5.18 4.20
CA LYS A 148 9.11 -5.90 3.04
C LYS A 148 9.27 -7.41 3.19
N LEU A 149 10.43 -7.88 3.63
CA LEU A 149 10.66 -9.30 3.88
C LEU A 149 9.74 -9.83 4.98
N TYR A 150 9.71 -9.17 6.13
CA TYR A 150 8.86 -9.55 7.25
C TYR A 150 7.37 -9.57 6.86
N SER A 151 6.86 -8.48 6.29
CA SER A 151 5.44 -8.39 5.88
C SER A 151 5.05 -9.39 4.79
N PHE A 152 5.97 -9.73 3.88
CA PHE A 152 5.71 -10.77 2.89
C PHE A 152 5.45 -12.11 3.56
N PHE A 153 6.31 -12.52 4.50
CA PHE A 153 6.17 -13.81 5.17
C PHE A 153 5.03 -13.85 6.18
N VAL A 154 4.77 -12.75 6.90
CA VAL A 154 3.54 -12.63 7.71
C VAL A 154 2.30 -12.88 6.84
N ASN A 155 2.22 -12.27 5.65
CA ASN A 155 1.08 -12.47 4.75
C ASN A 155 1.07 -13.84 4.04
N PHE A 156 2.23 -14.47 3.86
CA PHE A 156 2.37 -15.77 3.19
C PHE A 156 1.96 -16.92 4.11
N TYR A 157 2.35 -16.85 5.38
CA TYR A 157 2.03 -17.84 6.40
C TYR A 157 0.64 -17.62 7.03
N ASP A 158 0.05 -16.43 6.89
CA ASP A 158 -1.33 -16.17 7.34
C ASP A 158 -2.37 -16.79 6.39
N THR A 159 -2.88 -17.97 6.77
CA THR A 159 -3.84 -18.79 6.00
C THR A 159 -5.30 -18.44 6.23
N ARG A 160 -5.60 -17.47 7.10
CA ARG A 160 -6.97 -17.01 7.36
C ARG A 160 -7.63 -16.42 6.11
N ASP A 161 -8.96 -16.36 6.10
CA ASP A 161 -9.67 -15.62 5.05
C ASP A 161 -9.21 -14.16 5.05
N GLU A 162 -9.11 -13.54 3.87
CA GLU A 162 -8.56 -12.20 3.76
C GLU A 162 -9.34 -11.19 4.61
N THR A 163 -10.65 -11.37 4.79
CA THR A 163 -11.48 -10.47 5.61
C THR A 163 -11.35 -10.68 7.13
N GLU A 164 -10.73 -11.77 7.56
CA GLU A 164 -10.43 -12.03 8.98
C GLU A 164 -9.15 -11.31 9.42
N LYS A 165 -8.22 -11.07 8.48
CA LYS A 165 -6.94 -10.37 8.72
C LYS A 165 -7.14 -8.91 9.07
N ASP A 166 -6.10 -8.28 9.62
CA ASP A 166 -6.09 -6.83 9.93
C ASP A 166 -5.58 -5.97 8.78
N ILE A 167 -4.98 -6.60 7.77
CA ILE A 167 -4.58 -5.96 6.53
C ILE A 167 -5.20 -6.78 5.41
N TRP A 168 -6.08 -6.16 4.62
CA TRP A 168 -6.77 -6.80 3.52
C TRP A 168 -6.13 -6.40 2.21
N ASP A 169 -5.72 -7.36 1.39
CA ASP A 169 -5.46 -7.18 -0.02
C ASP A 169 -6.76 -7.36 -0.82
N LEU A 170 -7.28 -6.27 -1.39
CA LEU A 170 -8.52 -6.31 -2.16
C LEU A 170 -8.47 -7.27 -3.35
N ARG A 171 -7.26 -7.61 -3.85
CA ARG A 171 -7.09 -8.58 -4.94
C ARG A 171 -7.44 -10.01 -4.51
N ARG A 172 -7.42 -10.28 -3.21
CA ARG A 172 -7.71 -11.60 -2.60
C ARG A 172 -9.13 -11.70 -2.05
N ILE A 173 -9.94 -10.64 -2.16
CA ILE A 173 -11.34 -10.64 -1.71
C ILE A 173 -12.26 -10.93 -2.90
N PRO A 174 -13.04 -12.03 -2.88
CA PRO A 174 -14.01 -12.33 -3.92
C PRO A 174 -15.02 -11.18 -4.11
N GLY A 175 -15.19 -10.73 -5.36
CA GLY A 175 -16.15 -9.67 -5.72
C GLY A 175 -15.71 -8.25 -5.38
N ALA A 176 -14.49 -8.04 -4.89
CA ALA A 176 -13.96 -6.69 -4.68
C ALA A 176 -13.70 -5.96 -6.01
N ARG A 177 -13.98 -4.65 -6.06
CA ARG A 177 -13.68 -3.84 -7.25
C ARG A 177 -12.21 -3.41 -7.27
N ILE A 178 -11.43 -4.05 -8.12
CA ILE A 178 -10.01 -3.75 -8.34
C ILE A 178 -9.90 -2.72 -9.47
N THR A 179 -9.03 -1.72 -9.29
CA THR A 179 -8.72 -0.74 -10.35
C THR A 179 -7.27 -0.94 -10.76
N GLU A 180 -7.04 -1.22 -12.04
CA GLU A 180 -5.73 -1.60 -12.59
C GLU A 180 -4.73 -0.43 -12.64
N ASP A 181 -5.21 0.82 -12.63
CA ASP A 181 -4.37 2.03 -12.69
C ASP A 181 -3.74 2.42 -11.35
N LYS A 182 -4.00 1.67 -10.27
CA LYS A 182 -3.47 1.95 -8.92
C LYS A 182 -2.45 0.89 -8.54
N SER A 183 -1.39 1.34 -7.88
CA SER A 183 -0.38 0.47 -7.28
C SER A 183 -0.68 0.07 -5.83
N CYS A 184 -1.74 0.65 -5.24
CA CYS A 184 -2.15 0.38 -3.86
C CYS A 184 -3.47 -0.38 -3.84
N HIS A 185 -3.47 -1.54 -3.16
CA HIS A 185 -4.63 -2.43 -3.08
C HIS A 185 -4.93 -2.89 -1.64
N THR A 186 -4.19 -2.40 -0.64
CA THR A 186 -4.31 -2.89 0.73
C THR A 186 -5.04 -1.92 1.65
N LEU A 187 -6.02 -2.44 2.41
CA LEU A 187 -6.71 -1.74 3.49
C LEU A 187 -6.10 -2.18 4.82
N ASN A 188 -5.71 -1.23 5.67
CA ASN A 188 -5.01 -1.53 6.92
C ASN A 188 -5.85 -1.06 8.13
N PHE A 189 -6.30 -2.02 8.93
CA PHE A 189 -7.14 -1.83 10.11
C PHE A 189 -6.35 -1.87 11.44
N THR A 190 -5.03 -2.11 11.41
CA THR A 190 -4.18 -2.28 12.62
C THR A 190 -4.22 -1.10 13.61
N GLN A 191 -4.61 0.08 13.16
CA GLN A 191 -4.73 1.29 13.98
C GLN A 191 -6.16 1.58 14.45
N ILE A 192 -7.13 0.74 14.09
CA ILE A 192 -8.48 0.82 14.63
C ILE A 192 -8.49 0.14 16.01
N PRO A 193 -9.03 0.78 17.06
CA PRO A 193 -9.07 0.17 18.38
C PRO A 193 -9.89 -1.14 18.39
N ILE A 194 -9.38 -2.14 19.10
CA ILE A 194 -9.94 -3.50 19.19
C ILE A 194 -11.46 -3.50 19.43
N PRO A 195 -12.05 -2.69 20.35
CA PRO A 195 -13.48 -2.73 20.59
C PRO A 195 -14.37 -2.39 19.39
N PHE A 196 -13.81 -1.71 18.38
CA PHE A 196 -14.54 -1.28 17.18
C PHE A 196 -14.06 -1.94 15.89
N LEU A 197 -13.08 -2.85 15.98
CA LEU A 197 -12.42 -3.44 14.82
C LEU A 197 -13.41 -4.26 13.98
N ASP A 198 -14.21 -5.11 14.63
CA ASP A 198 -15.20 -5.95 13.95
C ASP A 198 -16.29 -5.10 13.27
N LEU A 199 -16.75 -4.03 13.93
CA LEU A 199 -17.70 -3.09 13.36
C LEU A 199 -17.14 -2.43 12.08
N ALA A 200 -15.88 -1.98 12.13
CA ALA A 200 -15.22 -1.35 11.00
C ALA A 200 -15.01 -2.34 9.84
N LYS A 201 -14.51 -3.55 10.13
CA LYS A 201 -14.33 -4.62 9.14
C LYS A 201 -15.66 -5.02 8.51
N ARG A 202 -16.72 -5.23 9.31
CA ARG A 202 -18.05 -5.59 8.81
C ARG A 202 -18.59 -4.55 7.83
N TYR A 203 -18.47 -3.26 8.16
CA TYR A 203 -18.84 -2.18 7.25
C TYR A 203 -18.01 -2.20 5.95
N LEU A 204 -16.68 -2.34 6.05
CA LEU A 204 -15.80 -2.34 4.88
C LEU A 204 -16.00 -3.56 3.99
N LYS A 205 -16.31 -4.74 4.54
CA LYS A 205 -16.53 -5.98 3.77
C LYS A 205 -17.63 -5.81 2.72
N PHE A 206 -18.73 -5.15 3.08
CA PHE A 206 -19.78 -4.83 2.12
C PHE A 206 -19.36 -3.70 1.16
N ARG A 207 -18.69 -2.66 1.68
CA ARG A 207 -18.26 -1.51 0.88
C ARG A 207 -17.33 -1.91 -0.26
N THR A 208 -16.38 -2.81 -0.03
CA THR A 208 -15.37 -3.22 -1.02
C THR A 208 -15.95 -3.91 -2.26
N THR A 209 -17.17 -4.45 -2.20
CA THR A 209 -17.86 -5.02 -3.38
C THR A 209 -18.52 -3.96 -4.25
N THR A 210 -18.78 -2.77 -3.69
CA THR A 210 -19.51 -1.68 -4.36
C THR A 210 -18.61 -0.52 -4.80
N ILE A 211 -17.46 -0.33 -4.13
CA ILE A 211 -16.53 0.78 -4.39
C ILE A 211 -15.12 0.26 -4.67
N SER A 212 -14.33 1.07 -5.38
CA SER A 212 -12.91 0.79 -5.61
C SER A 212 -12.03 1.07 -4.39
N TYR A 213 -10.74 0.75 -4.51
CA TYR A 213 -9.74 0.97 -3.46
C TYR A 213 -9.75 2.40 -2.86
N SER A 214 -9.77 3.43 -3.71
CA SER A 214 -9.56 4.81 -3.24
C SER A 214 -10.64 5.29 -2.25
N PRO A 215 -11.95 5.11 -2.51
CA PRO A 215 -12.98 5.37 -1.50
C PRO A 215 -12.88 4.47 -0.26
N ALA A 216 -12.60 3.17 -0.42
CA ALA A 216 -12.48 2.25 0.73
C ALA A 216 -11.33 2.64 1.66
N SER A 217 -10.19 3.07 1.12
CA SER A 217 -9.06 3.61 1.90
C SER A 217 -9.44 4.86 2.69
N ARG A 218 -10.31 5.72 2.13
CA ARG A 218 -10.83 6.90 2.85
C ARG A 218 -11.83 6.52 3.94
N ASP A 219 -12.65 5.48 3.73
CA ASP A 219 -13.51 4.93 4.79
C ASP A 219 -12.65 4.48 5.97
N VAL A 220 -11.62 3.66 5.73
CA VAL A 220 -10.70 3.19 6.78
C VAL A 220 -10.04 4.35 7.53
N MET A 221 -9.55 5.37 6.80
CA MET A 221 -8.96 6.56 7.41
C MET A 221 -9.97 7.32 8.30
N ALA A 222 -11.18 7.57 7.79
CA ALA A 222 -12.22 8.28 8.52
C ALA A 222 -12.60 7.54 9.82
N LEU A 223 -12.79 6.23 9.72
CA LEU A 223 -13.08 5.36 10.87
C LEU A 223 -11.93 5.35 11.87
N ARG A 224 -10.69 5.21 11.39
CA ARG A 224 -9.52 5.23 12.26
C ARG A 224 -9.46 6.50 13.09
N LEU A 225 -9.57 7.67 12.46
CA LEU A 225 -9.49 8.95 13.17
C LEU A 225 -10.60 9.08 14.23
N PHE A 226 -11.83 8.74 13.85
CA PHE A 226 -12.98 8.82 14.73
C PHE A 226 -12.92 7.82 15.90
N LEU A 227 -12.66 6.55 15.61
CA LEU A 227 -12.67 5.49 16.62
C LEU A 227 -11.47 5.57 17.55
N VAL A 228 -10.29 6.02 17.08
CA VAL A 228 -9.15 6.31 17.96
C VAL A 228 -9.47 7.45 18.91
N PHE A 229 -10.09 8.53 18.43
CA PHE A 229 -10.54 9.64 19.27
C PHE A 229 -11.52 9.16 20.34
N LEU A 230 -12.56 8.41 19.94
CA LEU A 230 -13.55 7.87 20.86
C LEU A 230 -12.95 6.93 21.89
N ASN A 231 -12.11 5.98 21.47
CA ASN A 231 -11.49 5.02 22.38
C ASN A 231 -10.58 5.70 23.40
N LYS A 232 -9.91 6.79 23.03
CA LYS A 232 -9.10 7.58 23.98
C LYS A 232 -9.96 8.27 25.03
N ARG A 233 -11.13 8.80 24.64
CA ARG A 233 -12.03 9.52 25.54
C ARG A 233 -12.90 8.58 26.38
N TYR A 234 -13.33 7.48 25.80
CA TYR A 234 -14.21 6.48 26.41
C TYR A 234 -13.63 5.06 26.27
N PRO A 235 -12.56 4.71 27.01
CA PRO A 235 -11.90 3.41 26.87
C PRO A 235 -12.78 2.20 27.22
N ALA A 236 -13.88 2.42 27.96
CA ALA A 236 -14.83 1.38 28.33
C ALA A 236 -15.89 1.10 27.24
N TRP A 237 -16.00 1.94 26.22
CA TRP A 237 -16.98 1.75 25.15
C TRP A 237 -16.55 0.61 24.23
N LYS A 238 -17.54 -0.21 23.88
CA LYS A 238 -17.39 -1.34 22.94
C LYS A 238 -18.26 -1.19 21.70
N ASP A 239 -19.07 -0.14 21.66
CA ASP A 239 -20.04 0.13 20.61
C ASP A 239 -20.34 1.64 20.58
N LEU A 240 -21.12 2.07 19.60
CA LEU A 240 -21.48 3.48 19.40
C LEU A 240 -22.88 3.81 19.93
N ARG A 241 -23.53 2.92 20.69
CA ARG A 241 -24.95 3.09 21.09
C ARG A 241 -25.21 4.35 21.90
N TYR A 242 -24.23 4.79 22.68
CA TYR A 242 -24.29 5.97 23.54
C TYR A 242 -23.68 7.21 22.91
N LEU A 243 -23.30 7.16 21.63
CA LEU A 243 -22.76 8.31 20.92
C LEU A 243 -23.79 9.45 20.91
N THR A 244 -23.39 10.59 21.45
CA THR A 244 -24.22 11.80 21.53
C THR A 244 -23.75 12.88 20.57
N ARG A 245 -24.56 13.93 20.41
CA ARG A 245 -24.17 15.11 19.65
C ARG A 245 -22.94 15.81 20.26
N ASN A 246 -22.85 15.89 21.59
CA ASN A 246 -21.71 16.53 22.26
C ASN A 246 -20.40 15.79 21.96
N ASP A 247 -20.42 14.45 21.89
CA ASP A 247 -19.24 13.66 21.51
C ASP A 247 -18.77 13.97 20.08
N MET A 248 -19.72 14.21 19.18
CA MET A 248 -19.44 14.61 17.80
C MET A 248 -18.86 16.02 17.72
N GLU A 249 -19.35 16.96 18.52
CA GLU A 249 -18.80 18.33 18.59
C GLU A 249 -17.37 18.33 19.12
N ASP A 250 -17.12 17.54 20.18
CA ASP A 250 -15.78 17.34 20.72
C ASP A 250 -14.84 16.70 19.68
N TYR A 251 -15.34 15.70 18.92
CA TYR A 251 -14.59 15.12 17.81
C TYR A 251 -14.27 16.15 16.73
N LEU A 252 -15.24 16.95 16.30
CA LEU A 252 -15.05 17.96 15.26
C LEU A 252 -14.05 19.04 15.69
N SER A 253 -14.08 19.44 16.96
CA SER A 253 -13.11 20.37 17.55
C SER A 253 -11.68 19.78 17.51
N TRP A 254 -11.50 18.55 18.00
CA TRP A 254 -10.22 17.84 17.94
C TRP A 254 -9.74 17.63 16.50
N TYR A 255 -10.65 17.22 15.60
CA TYR A 255 -10.35 16.88 14.22
C TYR A 255 -9.85 18.09 13.42
N ARG A 256 -10.40 19.29 13.68
CA ARG A 256 -9.92 20.55 13.08
C ARG A 256 -8.45 20.85 13.42
N GLY A 257 -8.07 20.68 14.69
CA GLY A 257 -6.68 20.84 15.11
C GLY A 257 -5.76 19.75 14.55
N TYR A 258 -6.20 18.48 14.60
CA TYR A 258 -5.40 17.36 14.13
C TYR A 258 -5.12 17.37 12.62
N THR A 259 -6.05 17.92 11.82
CA THR A 259 -5.97 17.94 10.35
C THR A 259 -5.66 19.32 9.78
N GLU A 260 -5.03 20.19 10.58
CA GLU A 260 -4.56 21.49 10.11
C GLU A 260 -3.69 21.32 8.85
N GLY A 261 -4.01 22.07 7.79
CA GLY A 261 -3.35 21.98 6.48
C GLY A 261 -3.91 20.90 5.53
N TRP A 262 -4.85 20.05 5.94
CA TRP A 262 -5.41 18.97 5.10
C TRP A 262 -6.73 19.35 4.40
N ILE A 263 -6.85 20.57 3.91
CA ILE A 263 -8.12 21.20 3.50
C ILE A 263 -8.94 20.33 2.51
N ASP A 264 -8.28 19.77 1.48
CA ASP A 264 -8.93 18.96 0.43
C ASP A 264 -9.35 17.54 0.89
N HIS A 265 -8.80 17.06 2.00
CA HIS A 265 -9.06 15.74 2.56
C HIS A 265 -10.03 15.80 3.74
N HIS A 266 -10.06 16.93 4.45
CA HIS A 266 -10.87 17.15 5.63
C HIS A 266 -12.36 16.84 5.37
N ASN A 267 -12.92 17.44 4.31
CA ASN A 267 -14.31 17.24 3.91
C ASN A 267 -14.61 15.81 3.48
N LYS A 268 -13.64 15.15 2.84
CA LYS A 268 -13.83 13.76 2.38
C LYS A 268 -13.99 12.85 3.59
N TYR A 269 -13.09 12.89 4.56
CA TYR A 269 -13.16 11.98 5.69
C TYR A 269 -14.40 12.21 6.56
N LEU A 270 -14.85 13.45 6.76
CA LEU A 270 -16.13 13.72 7.46
C LEU A 270 -17.34 13.19 6.67
N ALA A 271 -17.35 13.34 5.35
CA ALA A 271 -18.42 12.77 4.52
C ALA A 271 -18.44 11.24 4.61
N HIS A 272 -17.28 10.60 4.57
CA HIS A 272 -17.13 9.15 4.75
C HIS A 272 -17.56 8.69 6.15
N LEU A 273 -17.26 9.46 7.21
CA LEU A 273 -17.77 9.21 8.56
C LEU A 273 -19.31 9.29 8.62
N GLY A 274 -19.90 10.33 8.02
CA GLY A 274 -21.35 10.47 7.93
C GLY A 274 -22.01 9.29 7.20
N MET A 275 -21.42 8.85 6.08
CA MET A 275 -21.88 7.67 5.34
C MET A 275 -21.79 6.39 6.17
N PHE A 276 -20.74 6.24 6.99
CA PHE A 276 -20.63 5.10 7.89
C PHE A 276 -21.73 5.09 8.96
N LEU A 277 -21.93 6.21 9.67
CA LEU A 277 -22.94 6.32 10.72
C LEU A 277 -24.35 6.09 10.18
N ASP A 278 -24.65 6.65 9.01
CA ASP A 278 -25.92 6.44 8.30
C ASP A 278 -26.10 4.97 7.89
N TYR A 279 -25.06 4.34 7.33
CA TYR A 279 -25.14 2.96 6.88
C TYR A 279 -25.36 1.99 8.03
N ILE A 280 -24.56 2.05 9.12
CA ILE A 280 -24.67 1.08 10.22
C ILE A 280 -26.04 1.17 10.90
N GLN A 281 -26.66 2.35 10.92
CA GLN A 281 -27.99 2.54 11.45
C GLN A 281 -29.07 1.99 10.50
N LYS A 282 -28.98 2.29 9.20
CA LYS A 282 -29.90 1.74 8.18
C LYS A 282 -29.82 0.21 8.09
N ALA A 283 -28.62 -0.33 8.26
CA ALA A 283 -28.37 -1.76 8.28
C ALA A 283 -28.67 -2.43 9.64
N GLN A 284 -29.18 -1.67 10.62
CA GLN A 284 -29.61 -2.15 11.93
C GLN A 284 -28.52 -2.91 12.72
N TYR A 285 -27.28 -2.41 12.67
CA TYR A 285 -26.20 -3.00 13.46
C TYR A 285 -26.47 -2.76 14.95
N SER A 286 -26.25 -3.76 15.80
CA SER A 286 -26.52 -3.66 17.24
C SER A 286 -25.61 -2.65 17.93
N GLU A 287 -24.44 -2.39 17.33
CA GLU A 287 -23.44 -1.43 17.78
C GLU A 287 -23.73 0.01 17.33
N ALA A 288 -24.73 0.23 16.47
CA ALA A 288 -25.03 1.53 15.91
C ALA A 288 -25.53 2.54 16.96
N PRO A 289 -25.35 3.85 16.73
CA PRO A 289 -25.90 4.88 17.61
C PRO A 289 -27.41 4.78 17.78
N LYS A 290 -27.89 4.97 19.01
CA LYS A 290 -29.33 5.10 19.29
C LYS A 290 -29.87 6.43 18.75
N LEU A 291 -29.06 7.48 18.80
CA LEU A 291 -29.40 8.77 18.22
C LEU A 291 -29.33 8.68 16.69
N PRO A 292 -30.32 9.20 15.94
CA PRO A 292 -30.26 9.26 14.48
C PRO A 292 -28.98 9.91 13.95
N SER A 293 -28.37 9.30 12.93
CA SER A 293 -27.13 9.75 12.26
C SER A 293 -27.22 11.21 11.80
N VAL A 294 -28.39 11.64 11.32
CA VAL A 294 -28.69 13.02 10.91
C VAL A 294 -28.64 14.03 12.06
N LEU A 295 -28.74 13.57 13.31
CA LEU A 295 -28.59 14.39 14.52
C LEU A 295 -27.16 14.36 15.09
N LEU A 296 -26.29 13.51 14.54
CA LEU A 296 -24.90 13.36 14.96
C LEU A 296 -23.95 14.21 14.13
N LEU A 297 -24.16 14.31 12.81
CA LEU A 297 -23.34 15.12 11.91
C LEU A 297 -24.23 15.94 10.97
N PHE A 298 -24.18 17.25 11.11
CA PHE A 298 -24.95 18.19 10.31
C PHE A 298 -24.22 18.59 9.04
N ARG A 299 -24.97 19.14 8.08
CA ARG A 299 -24.38 19.70 6.87
C ARG A 299 -23.49 20.91 7.19
N GLU A 300 -23.88 21.67 8.20
CA GLU A 300 -23.22 22.89 8.68
C GLU A 300 -21.87 22.60 9.37
N ASP A 301 -21.66 21.37 9.85
CA ASP A 301 -20.40 20.94 10.45
C ASP A 301 -19.27 20.82 9.42
N MET A 302 -19.63 20.61 8.16
CA MET A 302 -18.70 20.40 7.05
C MET A 302 -17.99 21.72 6.71
N PRO A 303 -16.65 21.75 6.69
CA PRO A 303 -15.94 22.97 6.32
C PRO A 303 -16.30 23.48 4.94
N LYS A 304 -16.54 24.78 4.83
CA LYS A 304 -16.79 25.43 3.54
C LYS A 304 -15.51 25.42 2.71
N LEU A 305 -15.54 24.75 1.57
CA LEU A 305 -14.47 24.85 0.59
C LEU A 305 -14.54 26.20 -0.12
N PRO A 306 -13.39 26.84 -0.40
CA PRO A 306 -13.37 27.99 -1.28
C PRO A 306 -13.92 27.59 -2.65
N ARG A 307 -14.75 28.45 -3.24
CA ARG A 307 -15.27 28.23 -4.59
C ARG A 307 -14.11 28.34 -5.57
N ARG A 308 -13.87 27.27 -6.33
CA ARG A 308 -12.93 27.32 -7.46
C ARG A 308 -13.50 28.24 -8.54
N THR A 309 -12.66 29.14 -9.01
CA THR A 309 -12.92 30.09 -10.08
C THR A 309 -12.20 29.63 -11.36
N LYS A 310 -12.50 30.27 -12.49
CA LYS A 310 -11.77 30.02 -13.75
C LYS A 310 -10.27 30.29 -13.62
N ASN A 311 -9.88 31.24 -12.75
CA ASN A 311 -8.48 31.58 -12.53
C ASN A 311 -7.70 30.49 -11.78
N ASP A 312 -8.39 29.55 -11.13
CA ASP A 312 -7.75 28.41 -10.47
C ASP A 312 -7.41 27.28 -11.46
N ILE A 313 -7.87 27.38 -12.71
CA ILE A 313 -7.52 26.44 -13.77
C ILE A 313 -6.10 26.75 -14.22
N ARG A 314 -5.20 25.79 -14.01
CA ARG A 314 -3.82 25.86 -14.47
C ARG A 314 -3.76 25.48 -15.94
N TYR A 315 -3.82 26.48 -16.81
CA TYR A 315 -3.59 26.29 -18.24
C TYR A 315 -2.10 26.09 -18.51
N ILE A 316 -1.79 25.26 -19.51
CA ILE A 316 -0.43 25.13 -20.04
C ILE A 316 -0.23 26.28 -21.02
N PRO A 317 0.82 27.11 -20.87
CA PRO A 317 1.08 28.20 -21.81
C PRO A 317 1.35 27.69 -23.23
N GLU A 318 0.92 28.44 -24.24
CA GLU A 318 1.03 28.04 -25.65
C GLU A 318 2.47 27.70 -26.07
N GLY A 319 3.45 28.51 -25.65
CA GLY A 319 4.87 28.23 -25.97
C GLY A 319 5.38 26.91 -25.38
N VAL A 320 4.84 26.47 -24.24
CA VAL A 320 5.20 25.17 -23.63
C VAL A 320 4.54 24.02 -24.40
N ILE A 321 3.32 24.24 -24.89
CA ILE A 321 2.63 23.29 -25.76
C ILE A 321 3.41 23.10 -27.06
N GLN A 322 3.79 24.20 -27.72
CA GLN A 322 4.58 24.13 -28.96
C GLN A 322 5.90 23.40 -28.75
N GLN A 323 6.61 23.71 -27.65
CA GLN A 323 7.85 23.01 -27.31
C GLN A 323 7.64 21.50 -27.14
N LEU A 324 6.54 21.08 -26.50
CA LEU A 324 6.20 19.67 -26.34
C LEU A 324 5.94 19.01 -27.70
N GLU A 325 5.22 19.68 -28.60
CA GLU A 325 4.89 19.18 -29.94
C GLU A 325 6.13 19.07 -30.83
N ASP A 326 7.04 20.06 -30.77
CA ASP A 326 8.29 20.10 -31.55
C ASP A 326 9.34 19.05 -31.14
N HIS A 327 9.22 18.47 -29.94
CA HIS A 327 10.18 17.50 -29.40
C HIS A 327 9.53 16.18 -28.99
N LEU A 328 8.30 15.93 -29.47
CA LEU A 328 7.50 14.79 -29.05
C LEU A 328 8.18 13.45 -29.40
N GLU A 329 8.92 13.40 -30.51
CA GLU A 329 9.67 12.24 -30.99
C GLU A 329 10.82 11.82 -30.07
N HIS A 330 11.28 12.72 -29.19
CA HIS A 330 12.33 12.44 -28.22
C HIS A 330 11.81 11.83 -26.92
N LEU A 331 10.49 11.68 -26.79
CA LEU A 331 9.87 11.14 -25.59
C LEU A 331 10.18 9.65 -25.45
N ASN A 332 10.78 9.27 -24.32
CA ASN A 332 11.26 7.92 -24.05
C ASN A 332 10.64 7.41 -22.74
N PRO A 333 9.99 6.23 -22.72
CA PRO A 333 9.77 5.29 -23.84
C PRO A 333 8.89 5.83 -24.96
N SER A 334 9.19 5.43 -26.21
CA SER A 334 8.46 5.86 -27.40
C SER A 334 6.99 5.42 -27.39
N GLU A 335 6.64 4.40 -26.60
CA GLU A 335 5.27 3.94 -26.37
C GLU A 335 4.36 5.04 -25.74
N TYR A 336 4.95 6.06 -25.11
CA TYR A 336 4.20 7.16 -24.51
C TYR A 336 3.80 8.25 -25.51
N ILE A 337 4.44 8.30 -26.68
CA ILE A 337 4.13 9.27 -27.74
C ILE A 337 2.64 9.23 -28.12
N PRO A 338 2.05 8.07 -28.50
CA PRO A 338 0.62 8.02 -28.87
C PRO A 338 -0.31 8.38 -27.70
N ILE A 339 0.08 8.11 -26.45
CA ILE A 339 -0.70 8.50 -25.27
C ILE A 339 -0.76 10.03 -25.15
N VAL A 340 0.36 10.73 -25.33
CA VAL A 340 0.42 12.19 -25.28
C VAL A 340 -0.38 12.83 -26.42
N ILE A 341 -0.31 12.26 -27.63
CA ILE A 341 -1.12 12.71 -28.78
C ILE A 341 -2.61 12.65 -28.44
N LEU A 342 -3.09 11.50 -27.93
CA LEU A 342 -4.48 11.32 -27.56
C LEU A 342 -4.91 12.28 -26.44
N LEU A 343 -4.07 12.50 -25.42
CA LEU A 343 -4.33 13.46 -24.35
C LEU A 343 -4.53 14.87 -24.91
N ARG A 344 -3.65 15.30 -25.81
CA ARG A 344 -3.68 16.63 -26.44
C ARG A 344 -4.90 16.81 -27.34
N ALA A 345 -5.21 15.82 -28.17
CA ALA A 345 -6.29 15.90 -29.14
C ALA A 345 -7.69 15.81 -28.49
N SER A 346 -7.84 15.00 -27.43
CA SER A 346 -9.16 14.69 -26.85
C SER A 346 -9.48 15.45 -25.56
N GLY A 347 -8.46 15.86 -24.79
CA GLY A 347 -8.64 16.37 -23.43
C GLY A 347 -9.18 15.32 -22.43
N TRP A 348 -9.14 14.03 -22.78
CA TRP A 348 -9.61 12.96 -21.90
C TRP A 348 -8.70 12.77 -20.70
N ARG A 349 -9.22 12.11 -19.65
CA ARG A 349 -8.37 11.73 -18.52
C ARG A 349 -7.39 10.65 -18.97
N ILE A 350 -6.20 10.66 -18.38
CA ILE A 350 -5.20 9.62 -18.63
C ILE A 350 -5.74 8.20 -18.39
N SER A 351 -6.56 8.02 -17.36
CA SER A 351 -7.22 6.73 -17.08
C SER A 351 -8.09 6.26 -18.23
N ASP A 352 -8.79 7.18 -18.91
CA ASP A 352 -9.70 6.84 -19.99
C ASP A 352 -8.90 6.42 -21.22
N ILE A 353 -7.80 7.13 -21.53
CA ILE A 353 -6.89 6.80 -22.63
C ILE A 353 -6.19 5.45 -22.42
N LEU A 354 -5.68 5.19 -21.21
CA LEU A 354 -4.98 3.93 -20.91
C LEU A 354 -5.92 2.71 -20.93
N ASN A 355 -7.24 2.91 -20.84
CA ASN A 355 -8.25 1.85 -20.90
C ASN A 355 -9.01 1.82 -22.24
N LEU A 356 -8.51 2.51 -23.27
CA LEU A 356 -9.09 2.48 -24.61
C LEU A 356 -9.05 1.07 -25.18
N LYS A 357 -10.22 0.57 -25.58
CA LYS A 357 -10.35 -0.74 -26.21
C LYS A 357 -10.41 -0.61 -27.72
N TYR A 358 -9.47 -1.25 -28.39
CA TYR A 358 -9.31 -1.16 -29.84
C TYR A 358 -10.58 -1.54 -30.62
N ASN A 359 -11.36 -2.50 -30.10
CA ASN A 359 -12.53 -3.05 -30.77
C ASN A 359 -13.85 -2.31 -30.50
N THR A 360 -13.88 -1.37 -29.54
CA THR A 360 -15.11 -0.64 -29.19
C THR A 360 -14.97 0.87 -29.21
N CYS A 361 -13.74 1.38 -29.28
CA CYS A 361 -13.46 2.80 -29.17
C CYS A 361 -12.77 3.38 -30.42
N LEU A 362 -12.37 2.55 -31.37
CA LEU A 362 -11.70 2.96 -32.60
C LEU A 362 -12.43 2.34 -33.79
N ASP A 363 -12.92 3.19 -34.69
CA ASP A 363 -13.39 2.76 -36.00
C ASP A 363 -12.20 2.68 -36.97
N ARG A 364 -12.13 1.59 -37.74
CA ARG A 364 -11.20 1.54 -38.86
C ARG A 364 -11.74 2.41 -39.98
N THR A 365 -11.03 3.50 -40.28
CA THR A 365 -11.26 4.23 -41.52
C THR A 365 -10.55 3.50 -42.67
N ASN A 366 -11.21 3.39 -43.83
CA ASN A 366 -10.65 2.80 -45.04
C ASN A 366 -9.62 3.75 -45.68
N GLN A 367 -8.50 3.99 -45.00
CA GLN A 367 -7.34 4.69 -45.56
C GLN A 367 -6.15 3.76 -45.68
#